data_AF-A0AAD9P8S2-F1
#
_entry.id   AF-A0AAD9P8S2-F1
#
_cell.length_a   1.000
_cell.length_b   1.000
_cell.length_c   1.000
_cell.angle_alpha   90.00
_cell.angle_beta   90.00
_cell.angle_gamma   90.00
#
_symmetry.space_group_name_H-M   'P 1'
#
loop_
_entity.id
_entity.type
_entity.pdbx_description
1 polymer ?
#
loop_
_entity_poly.entity_id
_entity_poly.type
_entity_poly.pdbx_seq_one_letter_code
_entity_poly.pdbx_strand_id
1 'polypeptide(L)'
;MSVVTPARSTSYVGNSLSPPLSDFNSTGSDDGYHEKFVNLKLLVKEQQKQIESKHVQCEALKTIKESLAEERRENSELIENNKKLQCMVALLHDRLVENGLSTRTEFDAIDALVPPSRQLLDHLTEENKKLQKKLEYLKVDPAKMEQLYKEKLAYEQELQKKNQTIEKLTAENQQLLNQSTDDKDAKIVELQGEVDKLRQSQGTQDVICQSLSEETITLKERLRKTAEVCQHLVRQLEQMSVEKQETDNLGFSLDRMTMSTSDENLVAENERLQLECINKDEEIVKLTEMNTRWQVYNDERNSQMALQQRELEETKRMMELLRQQLNGKDQVQKELQQRAAVAEEARQQRRGENRQLRNTMEHLERQQRHQNDTVSSLRQQVQALADANISQAAPCSHDTQIVHMEAQLKVYQEDFESERRDRELAQTKISELENELSLVKRQLDQFQGEYMQRLQHQRQTALANYGNAFREGSQPAGCHHPVVARGVYQCDAVGDVEEDGEDEIDGPSPTTNPPPAEETIQCPSCKKEFPRSRHDALLEHIDECCD
;
A
#
# COMPACT_ATOMS: atom_id res chain seq x y z
N MET A 1 24.20 31.02 27.57
CA MET A 1 24.79 30.47 28.82
C MET A 1 25.57 29.22 28.48
N SER A 2 26.59 28.88 29.25
CA SER A 2 27.61 27.88 28.86
C SER A 2 27.08 26.45 28.83
N VAL A 3 27.40 25.71 27.77
CA VAL A 3 27.27 24.24 27.74
C VAL A 3 28.61 23.64 28.15
N VAL A 4 28.61 22.80 29.18
CA VAL A 4 29.82 22.13 29.69
C VAL A 4 29.93 20.74 29.10
N THR A 5 30.99 20.47 28.33
CA THR A 5 31.36 19.14 27.85
C THR A 5 32.30 18.44 28.85
N PRO A 6 31.90 17.31 29.47
CA PRO A 6 32.84 16.45 30.20
C PRO A 6 33.51 15.46 29.23
N ALA A 7 34.82 15.61 29.02
CA ALA A 7 35.62 14.55 28.42
C ALA A 7 35.75 13.38 29.42
N ARG A 8 35.76 12.13 28.93
CA ARG A 8 36.05 10.97 29.79
C ARG A 8 36.97 9.96 29.11
N SER A 9 38.26 10.13 29.36
CA SER A 9 39.28 9.13 29.05
C SER A 9 39.10 7.90 29.93
N THR A 10 39.21 6.70 29.35
CA THR A 10 39.54 5.48 30.08
C THR A 10 40.58 4.70 29.28
N SER A 11 41.66 4.32 29.95
CA SER A 11 42.83 3.66 29.34
C SER A 11 42.58 2.17 29.10
N TYR A 12 43.07 1.68 27.96
CA TYR A 12 43.25 0.25 27.75
C TYR A 12 44.36 -0.25 28.68
N VAL A 13 44.03 -1.16 29.60
CA VAL A 13 45.00 -2.01 30.31
C VAL A 13 44.44 -3.43 30.30
N GLY A 14 45.04 -4.29 29.48
CA GLY A 14 44.70 -5.71 29.48
C GLY A 14 45.37 -6.42 30.67
N ASN A 15 44.68 -7.41 31.24
CA ASN A 15 45.32 -8.40 32.10
C ASN A 15 44.62 -9.75 31.91
N SER A 16 45.36 -10.73 31.40
CA SER A 16 44.86 -12.07 31.11
C SER A 16 44.87 -12.92 32.38
N LEU A 17 43.70 -13.43 32.80
CA LEU A 17 43.58 -14.49 33.80
C LEU A 17 42.35 -15.37 33.47
N SER A 18 42.60 -16.55 32.93
CA SER A 18 41.58 -17.57 32.69
C SER A 18 41.66 -18.66 33.77
N PRO A 19 40.64 -18.86 34.60
CA PRO A 19 40.53 -20.06 35.42
C PRO A 19 40.09 -21.26 34.55
N PRO A 20 40.48 -22.49 34.90
CA PRO A 20 40.04 -23.68 34.18
C PRO A 20 38.56 -23.97 34.46
N LEU A 21 37.78 -24.24 33.42
CA LEU A 21 36.43 -24.78 33.57
C LEU A 21 36.51 -26.27 33.95
N SER A 22 35.95 -26.62 35.10
CA SER A 22 35.69 -28.01 35.48
C SER A 22 34.30 -28.42 34.98
N ASP A 23 34.20 -29.52 34.25
CA ASP A 23 32.92 -30.00 33.70
C ASP A 23 31.90 -30.32 34.80
N PHE A 24 30.81 -29.57 34.83
CA PHE A 24 29.61 -29.88 35.61
C PHE A 24 28.40 -29.95 34.67
N ASN A 25 28.05 -31.16 34.25
CA ASN A 25 26.83 -31.41 33.48
C ASN A 25 25.59 -31.09 34.35
N SER A 26 24.96 -29.96 34.07
CA SER A 26 23.69 -29.53 34.66
C SER A 26 22.62 -29.29 33.58
N THR A 27 22.50 -30.26 32.67
CA THR A 27 21.53 -30.27 31.57
C THR A 27 20.11 -30.38 32.13
N GLY A 28 19.37 -29.27 32.14
CA GLY A 28 17.97 -29.23 32.60
C GLY A 28 17.48 -27.89 33.17
N SER A 29 18.38 -26.94 33.47
CA SER A 29 17.99 -25.60 33.97
C SER A 29 18.36 -24.45 33.04
N ASP A 30 19.49 -24.57 32.31
CA ASP A 30 20.11 -23.41 31.63
C ASP A 30 19.32 -22.94 30.39
N ASP A 31 18.71 -23.85 29.63
CA ASP A 31 17.89 -23.51 28.44
C ASP A 31 16.76 -22.53 28.76
N GLY A 32 16.09 -22.72 29.90
CA GLY A 32 15.00 -21.86 30.37
C GLY A 32 15.46 -20.49 30.88
N TYR A 33 16.76 -20.27 31.09
CA TYR A 33 17.36 -18.95 31.30
C TYR A 33 17.90 -18.36 29.99
N HIS A 34 18.44 -19.20 29.10
CA HIS A 34 18.88 -18.79 27.77
C HIS A 34 17.72 -18.22 26.95
N GLU A 35 16.57 -18.91 26.91
CA GLU A 35 15.36 -18.44 26.22
C GLU A 35 14.87 -17.10 26.77
N LYS A 36 14.81 -16.95 28.11
CA LYS A 36 14.43 -15.68 28.75
C LYS A 36 15.42 -14.56 28.42
N PHE A 37 16.72 -14.86 28.35
CA PHE A 37 17.74 -13.90 27.94
C PHE A 37 17.62 -13.50 26.47
N VAL A 38 17.32 -14.44 25.57
CA VAL A 38 17.03 -14.16 24.15
C VAL A 38 15.78 -13.30 24.01
N ASN A 39 14.70 -13.61 24.72
CA ASN A 39 13.45 -12.84 24.71
C ASN A 39 13.63 -11.43 25.29
N LEU A 40 14.39 -11.27 26.39
CA LEU A 40 14.79 -9.96 26.91
C LEU A 40 15.64 -9.17 25.91
N LYS A 41 16.57 -9.83 25.21
CA LYS A 41 17.44 -9.22 24.18
C LYS A 41 16.65 -8.80 22.94
N LEU A 42 15.56 -9.49 22.60
CA LEU A 42 14.61 -9.07 21.56
C LEU A 42 13.76 -7.89 22.03
N LEU A 43 13.23 -7.93 23.26
CA LEU A 43 12.46 -6.83 23.84
C LEU A 43 13.27 -5.53 23.92
N VAL A 44 14.53 -5.59 24.36
CA VAL A 44 15.44 -4.43 24.40
C VAL A 44 15.72 -3.89 23.00
N LYS A 45 15.87 -4.75 21.97
CA LYS A 45 16.01 -4.30 20.58
C LYS A 45 14.77 -3.58 20.06
N GLU A 46 13.58 -4.08 20.37
CA GLU A 46 12.33 -3.46 19.93
C GLU A 46 12.07 -2.14 20.69
N GLN A 47 12.35 -2.08 21.99
CA GLN A 47 12.33 -0.83 22.76
C GLN A 47 13.33 0.20 22.22
N GLN A 48 14.56 -0.21 21.88
CA GLN A 48 15.56 0.65 21.26
C GLN A 48 15.08 1.23 19.92
N LYS A 49 14.51 0.38 19.06
CA LYS A 49 13.90 0.79 17.78
C LYS A 49 12.71 1.74 17.96
N GLN A 50 11.91 1.57 19.01
CA GLN A 50 10.82 2.49 19.35
C GLN A 50 11.35 3.84 19.87
N ILE A 51 12.44 3.85 20.65
CA ILE A 51 13.14 5.07 21.07
C ILE A 51 13.70 5.82 19.86
N GLU A 52 14.34 5.12 18.92
CA GLU A 52 14.85 5.70 17.67
C GLU A 52 13.71 6.27 16.80
N SER A 53 12.60 5.55 16.65
CA SER A 53 11.41 6.06 15.97
C SER A 53 10.84 7.32 16.64
N LYS A 54 10.83 7.39 17.98
CA LYS A 54 10.38 8.57 18.73
C LYS A 54 11.36 9.74 18.61
N HIS A 55 12.67 9.48 18.57
CA HIS A 55 13.68 10.50 18.31
C HIS A 55 13.49 11.15 16.93
N VAL A 56 13.25 10.34 15.88
CA VAL A 56 12.97 10.86 14.53
C VAL A 56 11.68 11.68 14.51
N GLN A 57 10.62 11.25 15.22
CA GLN A 57 9.38 12.03 15.36
C GLN A 57 9.62 13.39 16.08
N CYS A 58 10.46 13.42 17.13
CA CYS A 58 10.78 14.67 17.84
C CYS A 58 11.58 15.65 16.98
N GLU A 59 12.59 15.18 16.23
CA GLU A 59 13.36 16.06 15.33
C GLU A 59 12.49 16.57 14.16
N ALA A 60 11.62 15.73 13.59
CA ALA A 60 10.66 16.19 12.57
C ALA A 60 9.71 17.28 13.10
N LEU A 61 9.16 17.12 14.31
CA LEU A 61 8.33 18.14 14.97
C LEU A 61 9.10 19.43 15.27
N LYS A 62 10.40 19.34 15.55
CA LYS A 62 11.28 20.49 15.74
C LYS A 62 11.51 21.25 14.43
N THR A 63 11.80 20.57 13.33
CA THR A 63 11.91 21.22 11.99
C THR A 63 10.59 21.88 11.58
N ILE A 64 9.44 21.22 11.82
CA ILE A 64 8.10 21.82 11.56
C ILE A 64 7.88 23.07 12.42
N LYS A 65 8.30 23.06 13.69
CA LYS A 65 8.21 24.22 14.59
C LYS A 65 9.11 25.38 14.15
N GLU A 66 10.30 25.08 13.65
CA GLU A 66 11.26 26.06 13.14
C GLU A 66 10.73 26.71 11.85
N SER A 67 10.23 25.92 10.89
CA SER A 67 9.54 26.41 9.69
C SER A 67 8.29 27.23 10.02
N LEU A 68 7.45 26.80 10.96
CA LEU A 68 6.27 27.57 11.40
C LEU A 68 6.65 28.91 12.06
N ALA A 69 7.84 29.02 12.65
CA ALA A 69 8.36 30.28 13.19
C ALA A 69 8.91 31.21 12.09
N GLU A 70 9.45 30.65 11.01
CA GLU A 70 9.86 31.34 9.78
C GLU A 70 8.65 31.98 9.08
N GLU A 71 7.63 31.18 8.75
CA GLU A 71 6.37 31.59 8.10
C GLU A 71 5.65 32.73 8.84
N ARG A 72 5.68 32.69 10.18
CA ARG A 72 5.11 33.73 11.06
C ARG A 72 5.91 35.03 11.04
N ARG A 73 7.23 34.95 10.85
CA ARG A 73 8.11 36.11 10.72
C ARG A 73 7.84 36.81 9.39
N GLU A 74 7.86 36.06 8.29
CA GLU A 74 7.59 36.58 6.95
C GLU A 74 6.19 37.19 6.86
N ASN A 75 5.15 36.53 7.39
CA ASN A 75 3.81 37.14 7.47
C ASN A 75 3.81 38.48 8.24
N SER A 76 4.57 38.59 9.33
CA SER A 76 4.67 39.83 10.11
C SER A 76 5.33 40.96 9.31
N GLU A 77 6.39 40.65 8.57
CA GLU A 77 7.09 41.59 7.69
C GLU A 77 6.21 42.01 6.49
N LEU A 78 5.49 41.07 5.88
CA LEU A 78 4.50 41.35 4.81
C LEU A 78 3.34 42.21 5.30
N ILE A 79 2.85 42.01 6.53
CA ILE A 79 1.82 42.85 7.16
C ILE A 79 2.36 44.27 7.41
N GLU A 80 3.61 44.42 7.86
CA GLU A 80 4.22 45.75 8.06
C GLU A 80 4.42 46.47 6.72
N ASN A 81 4.86 45.76 5.67
CA ASN A 81 5.05 46.33 4.35
C ASN A 81 3.72 46.70 3.68
N ASN A 82 2.65 45.91 3.88
CA ASN A 82 1.30 46.30 3.48
C ASN A 82 0.83 47.59 4.17
N LYS A 83 1.09 47.76 5.48
CA LYS A 83 0.77 49.00 6.20
C LYS A 83 1.55 50.20 5.63
N LYS A 84 2.84 50.06 5.33
CA LYS A 84 3.65 51.11 4.69
C LYS A 84 3.06 51.52 3.33
N LEU A 85 2.69 50.54 2.49
CA LEU A 85 2.05 50.79 1.20
C LEU A 85 0.67 51.44 1.34
N GLN A 86 -0.15 51.02 2.32
CA GLN A 86 -1.43 51.67 2.62
C GLN A 86 -1.26 53.12 3.08
N CYS A 87 -0.28 53.43 3.93
CA CYS A 87 0.07 54.80 4.31
C CYS A 87 0.55 55.63 3.10
N MET A 88 1.35 55.04 2.20
CA MET A 88 1.76 55.70 0.95
C MET A 88 0.57 55.99 0.04
N VAL A 89 -0.35 55.04 -0.13
CA VAL A 89 -1.57 55.21 -0.95
C VAL A 89 -2.48 56.28 -0.33
N ALA A 90 -2.63 56.33 0.99
CA ALA A 90 -3.36 57.40 1.68
C ALA A 90 -2.71 58.77 1.42
N LEU A 91 -1.41 58.92 1.65
CA LEU A 91 -0.68 60.17 1.39
C LEU A 91 -0.71 60.62 -0.09
N LEU A 92 -0.77 59.67 -1.03
CA LEU A 92 -0.97 59.97 -2.45
C LEU A 92 -2.41 60.38 -2.75
N HIS A 93 -3.40 59.74 -2.12
CA HIS A 93 -4.80 60.12 -2.23
C HIS A 93 -5.05 61.52 -1.66
N ASP A 94 -4.57 61.80 -0.44
CA ASP A 94 -4.65 63.11 0.20
C ASP A 94 -4.03 64.21 -0.68
N ARG A 95 -2.84 63.96 -1.25
CA ARG A 95 -2.21 64.88 -2.22
C ARG A 95 -3.01 65.07 -3.51
N LEU A 96 -3.66 64.03 -4.02
CA LEU A 96 -4.55 64.17 -5.17
C LEU A 96 -5.79 65.01 -4.80
N VAL A 97 -6.31 64.90 -3.57
CA VAL A 97 -7.37 65.78 -3.06
C VAL A 97 -6.89 67.24 -2.95
N GLU A 98 -5.73 67.48 -2.33
CA GLU A 98 -5.12 68.82 -2.21
C GLU A 98 -4.86 69.50 -3.56
N ASN A 99 -4.53 68.72 -4.60
CA ASN A 99 -4.30 69.21 -5.96
C ASN A 99 -5.59 69.24 -6.83
N GLY A 100 -6.78 69.08 -6.24
CA GLY A 100 -8.07 69.18 -6.95
C GLY A 100 -8.39 67.99 -7.87
N LEU A 101 -7.64 66.90 -7.78
CA LEU A 101 -7.77 65.67 -8.58
C LEU A 101 -8.49 64.53 -7.81
N SER A 102 -9.25 64.85 -6.77
CA SER A 102 -10.05 63.85 -6.06
C SER A 102 -11.18 63.33 -6.95
N THR A 103 -11.04 62.10 -7.43
CA THR A 103 -12.09 61.37 -8.14
C THR A 103 -13.14 60.82 -7.18
N ARG A 104 -13.74 61.71 -6.39
CA ARG A 104 -15.05 61.44 -5.76
C ARG A 104 -16.09 61.58 -6.87
N THR A 105 -16.75 60.49 -7.23
CA THR A 105 -17.65 60.43 -8.39
C THR A 105 -19.01 61.07 -8.10
N GLU A 106 -19.01 62.40 -7.95
CA GLU A 106 -20.21 63.25 -7.94
C GLU A 106 -20.16 64.13 -9.20
N PHE A 107 -20.81 63.65 -10.26
CA PHE A 107 -20.97 64.38 -11.52
C PHE A 107 -22.01 65.49 -11.33
N ASP A 108 -21.62 66.65 -10.80
CA ASP A 108 -22.42 67.87 -10.87
C ASP A 108 -21.58 69.16 -10.88
N ALA A 109 -21.89 70.04 -11.83
CA ALA A 109 -21.58 71.47 -11.93
C ALA A 109 -20.22 72.02 -11.39
N ILE A 110 -19.21 72.11 -12.27
CA ILE A 110 -18.21 73.19 -12.22
C ILE A 110 -18.07 73.84 -13.61
N ASP A 111 -18.93 74.83 -13.90
CA ASP A 111 -18.79 75.73 -15.05
C ASP A 111 -17.68 76.77 -14.81
N ALA A 112 -16.43 76.37 -15.00
CA ALA A 112 -15.26 77.25 -14.91
C ALA A 112 -14.12 76.86 -15.87
N LEU A 113 -14.45 76.46 -17.10
CA LEU A 113 -13.47 76.07 -18.12
C LEU A 113 -12.62 77.26 -18.60
N VAL A 114 -11.43 77.41 -18.02
CA VAL A 114 -10.27 77.83 -18.82
C VAL A 114 -10.05 76.72 -19.86
N PRO A 115 -10.10 77.01 -21.17
CA PRO A 115 -9.93 75.96 -22.17
C PRO A 115 -8.56 75.28 -22.03
N PRO A 116 -8.49 73.95 -21.92
CA PRO A 116 -7.23 73.24 -22.09
C PRO A 116 -6.59 73.64 -23.41
N SER A 117 -5.25 73.68 -23.48
CA SER A 117 -4.58 73.97 -24.75
C SER A 117 -5.06 72.97 -25.81
N ARG A 118 -5.31 73.44 -27.03
CA ARG A 118 -5.93 72.60 -28.07
C ARG A 118 -5.15 71.30 -28.29
N GLN A 119 -3.82 71.40 -28.27
CA GLN A 119 -2.89 70.26 -28.29
C GLN A 119 -3.08 69.28 -27.12
N LEU A 120 -3.32 69.74 -25.89
CA LEU A 120 -3.63 68.86 -24.76
C LEU A 120 -4.99 68.19 -24.94
N LEU A 121 -5.99 68.89 -25.47
CA LEU A 121 -7.30 68.32 -25.78
C LEU A 121 -7.20 67.25 -26.88
N ASP A 122 -6.43 67.52 -27.93
CA ASP A 122 -6.18 66.61 -29.05
C ASP A 122 -5.40 65.37 -28.57
N HIS A 123 -4.30 65.54 -27.81
CA HIS A 123 -3.53 64.44 -27.22
C HIS A 123 -4.36 63.60 -26.24
N LEU A 124 -5.15 64.22 -25.36
CA LEU A 124 -6.07 63.50 -24.47
C LEU A 124 -7.15 62.75 -25.25
N THR A 125 -7.59 63.28 -26.40
CA THR A 125 -8.54 62.60 -27.29
C THR A 125 -7.89 61.39 -27.97
N GLU A 126 -6.61 61.47 -28.35
CA GLU A 126 -5.88 60.33 -28.91
C GLU A 126 -5.50 59.27 -27.87
N GLU A 127 -5.04 59.66 -26.68
CA GLU A 127 -4.86 58.72 -25.56
C GLU A 127 -6.21 58.07 -25.16
N ASN A 128 -7.32 58.81 -25.11
CA ASN A 128 -8.63 58.19 -24.89
C ASN A 128 -9.03 57.21 -26.00
N LYS A 129 -8.83 57.54 -27.28
CA LYS A 129 -9.07 56.59 -28.40
C LYS A 129 -8.17 55.35 -28.30
N LYS A 130 -6.93 55.51 -27.85
CA LYS A 130 -5.92 54.44 -27.67
C LYS A 130 -6.22 53.57 -26.45
N LEU A 131 -6.70 54.16 -25.35
CA LEU A 131 -7.19 53.46 -24.15
C LEU A 131 -8.52 52.76 -24.42
N GLN A 132 -9.43 53.36 -25.19
CA GLN A 132 -10.66 52.71 -25.68
C GLN A 132 -10.31 51.49 -26.55
N LYS A 133 -9.39 51.62 -27.51
CA LYS A 133 -8.89 50.48 -28.30
C LYS A 133 -8.22 49.39 -27.45
N LYS A 134 -7.46 49.76 -26.41
CA LYS A 134 -6.88 48.79 -25.45
C LYS A 134 -7.97 48.09 -24.63
N LEU A 135 -8.97 48.82 -24.13
CA LEU A 135 -10.13 48.26 -23.44
C LEU A 135 -10.93 47.34 -24.34
N GLU A 136 -11.09 47.70 -25.62
CA GLU A 136 -11.77 46.90 -26.63
C GLU A 136 -11.01 45.60 -26.94
N TYR A 137 -9.68 45.66 -27.00
CA TYR A 137 -8.82 44.47 -27.12
C TYR A 137 -8.78 43.61 -25.83
N LEU A 138 -9.08 44.21 -24.68
CA LEU A 138 -9.20 43.54 -23.37
C LEU A 138 -10.64 43.08 -23.05
N LYS A 139 -11.64 43.36 -23.92
CA LYS A 139 -12.94 42.70 -23.88
C LYS A 139 -12.75 41.25 -24.30
N VAL A 140 -12.39 40.39 -23.34
CA VAL A 140 -12.54 38.94 -23.49
C VAL A 140 -13.98 38.69 -23.94
N ASP A 141 -14.13 37.96 -25.05
CA ASP A 141 -15.43 37.63 -25.64
C ASP A 141 -16.40 37.17 -24.53
N PRO A 142 -17.55 37.85 -24.35
CA PRO A 142 -18.48 37.53 -23.28
C PRO A 142 -18.96 36.07 -23.36
N ALA A 143 -19.05 35.47 -24.56
CA ALA A 143 -19.37 34.05 -24.71
C ALA A 143 -18.28 33.15 -24.10
N LYS A 144 -17.00 33.49 -24.32
CA LYS A 144 -15.83 32.78 -23.77
C LYS A 144 -15.72 32.96 -22.26
N MET A 145 -16.08 34.14 -21.74
CA MET A 145 -16.16 34.39 -20.29
C MET A 145 -17.29 33.58 -19.64
N GLU A 146 -18.48 33.56 -20.25
CA GLU A 146 -19.63 32.78 -19.76
C GLU A 146 -19.35 31.26 -19.82
N GLN A 147 -18.62 30.80 -20.84
CA GLN A 147 -18.16 29.42 -20.95
C GLN A 147 -17.22 29.05 -19.79
N LEU A 148 -16.24 29.90 -19.46
CA LEU A 148 -15.34 29.69 -18.31
C LEU A 148 -16.10 29.69 -16.97
N TYR A 149 -17.13 30.52 -16.81
CA TYR A 149 -18.00 30.47 -15.62
C TYR A 149 -18.79 29.16 -15.51
N LYS A 150 -19.30 28.62 -16.63
CA LYS A 150 -19.99 27.32 -16.66
C LYS A 150 -19.04 26.16 -16.37
N GLU A 151 -17.83 26.20 -16.92
CA GLU A 151 -16.79 25.19 -16.68
C GLU A 151 -16.34 25.20 -15.21
N LYS A 152 -16.07 26.39 -14.64
CA LYS A 152 -15.77 26.56 -13.21
C LYS A 152 -16.89 25.97 -12.33
N LEU A 153 -18.15 26.29 -12.63
CA LEU A 153 -19.29 25.79 -11.86
C LEU A 153 -19.43 24.26 -11.93
N ALA A 154 -19.09 23.66 -13.07
CA ALA A 154 -19.05 22.20 -13.22
C ALA A 154 -17.95 21.56 -12.35
N TYR A 155 -16.72 22.13 -12.33
CA TYR A 155 -15.65 21.68 -11.44
C TYR A 155 -16.01 21.85 -9.96
N GLU A 156 -16.65 22.96 -9.56
CA GLU A 156 -17.12 23.18 -8.18
C GLU A 156 -18.14 22.11 -7.75
N GLN A 157 -19.08 21.74 -8.64
CA GLN A 157 -20.02 20.65 -8.39
C GLN A 157 -19.37 19.27 -8.35
N GLU A 158 -18.33 19.01 -9.16
CA GLU A 158 -17.61 17.73 -9.14
C GLU A 158 -16.75 17.59 -7.88
N LEU A 159 -16.07 18.67 -7.48
CA LEU A 159 -15.33 18.76 -6.22
C LEU A 159 -16.25 18.50 -5.03
N GLN A 160 -17.45 19.08 -5.01
CA GLN A 160 -18.44 18.83 -3.96
C GLN A 160 -18.86 17.36 -3.88
N LYS A 161 -19.10 16.69 -5.03
CA LYS A 161 -19.43 15.25 -5.08
C LYS A 161 -18.26 14.38 -4.60
N LYS A 162 -17.02 14.74 -4.96
CA LYS A 162 -15.80 14.05 -4.49
C LYS A 162 -15.63 14.20 -2.97
N ASN A 163 -15.81 15.40 -2.43
CA ASN A 163 -15.77 15.64 -0.98
C ASN A 163 -16.83 14.82 -0.22
N GLN A 164 -18.09 14.83 -0.68
CA GLN A 164 -19.16 13.99 -0.12
C GLN A 164 -18.86 12.48 -0.19
N THR A 165 -18.06 12.04 -1.16
CA THR A 165 -17.63 10.64 -1.28
C THR A 165 -16.50 10.34 -0.28
N ILE A 166 -15.55 11.26 -0.09
CA ILE A 166 -14.49 11.17 0.91
C ILE A 166 -15.08 11.17 2.33
N GLU A 167 -16.07 12.00 2.62
CA GLU A 167 -16.78 12.05 3.91
C GLU A 167 -17.42 10.70 4.24
N LYS A 168 -18.14 10.08 3.29
CA LYS A 168 -18.73 8.75 3.44
C LYS A 168 -17.68 7.67 3.68
N LEU A 169 -16.67 7.59 2.82
CA LEU A 169 -15.59 6.61 2.97
C LEU A 169 -14.82 6.79 4.30
N THR A 170 -14.70 8.02 4.80
CA THR A 170 -14.07 8.29 6.11
C THR A 170 -14.96 7.80 7.25
N ALA A 171 -16.27 8.04 7.19
CA ALA A 171 -17.22 7.53 8.18
C ALA A 171 -17.30 5.98 8.18
N GLU A 172 -17.30 5.36 6.99
CA GLU A 172 -17.27 3.91 6.82
C GLU A 172 -15.98 3.29 7.39
N ASN A 173 -14.81 3.88 7.09
CA ASN A 173 -13.54 3.44 7.68
C ASN A 173 -13.51 3.61 9.20
N GLN A 174 -14.07 4.70 9.73
CA GLN A 174 -14.13 4.94 11.18
C GLN A 174 -15.10 3.97 11.87
N GLN A 175 -16.22 3.61 11.24
CA GLN A 175 -17.11 2.56 11.72
C GLN A 175 -16.41 1.18 11.76
N LEU A 176 -15.71 0.80 10.68
CA LEU A 176 -14.96 -0.46 10.61
C LEU A 176 -13.82 -0.52 11.64
N LEU A 177 -13.15 0.61 11.91
CA LEU A 177 -12.10 0.70 12.92
C LEU A 177 -12.66 0.52 14.34
N ASN A 178 -13.81 1.13 14.63
CA ASN A 178 -14.50 0.97 15.92
C ASN A 178 -14.96 -0.49 16.11
N GLN A 179 -15.67 -1.07 15.14
CA GLN A 179 -16.10 -2.48 15.17
C GLN A 179 -14.92 -3.43 15.39
N SER A 180 -13.83 -3.24 14.64
CA SER A 180 -12.62 -4.04 14.83
C SER A 180 -11.94 -3.82 16.20
N THR A 181 -12.24 -2.74 16.92
CA THR A 181 -11.76 -2.52 18.29
C THR A 181 -12.67 -3.20 19.30
N ASP A 182 -13.99 -3.03 19.17
CA ASP A 182 -15.02 -3.67 19.99
C ASP A 182 -14.87 -5.22 19.96
N ASP A 183 -14.64 -5.80 18.78
CA ASP A 183 -14.38 -7.24 18.58
C ASP A 183 -13.13 -7.73 19.33
N LYS A 184 -12.06 -6.91 19.37
CA LYS A 184 -10.81 -7.26 20.07
C LYS A 184 -11.00 -7.18 21.58
N ASP A 185 -11.64 -6.13 22.07
CA ASP A 185 -11.89 -5.97 23.50
C ASP A 185 -12.85 -7.05 24.03
N ALA A 186 -13.86 -7.44 23.24
CA ALA A 186 -14.70 -8.60 23.54
C ALA A 186 -13.87 -9.90 23.67
N LYS A 187 -12.96 -10.17 22.73
CA LYS A 187 -12.09 -11.36 22.78
C LYS A 187 -11.07 -11.30 23.93
N ILE A 188 -10.60 -10.11 24.30
CA ILE A 188 -9.73 -9.91 25.48
C ILE A 188 -10.49 -10.27 26.76
N VAL A 189 -11.74 -9.82 26.93
CA VAL A 189 -12.57 -10.16 28.10
C VAL A 189 -12.89 -11.67 28.14
N GLU A 190 -13.17 -12.29 27.00
CA GLU A 190 -13.38 -13.75 26.90
C GLU A 190 -12.14 -14.53 27.36
N LEU A 191 -10.96 -14.22 26.82
CA LEU A 191 -9.69 -14.86 27.17
C LEU A 191 -9.29 -14.63 28.63
N GLN A 192 -9.57 -13.46 29.19
CA GLN A 192 -9.39 -13.19 30.63
C GLN A 192 -10.28 -14.11 31.47
N GLY A 193 -11.55 -14.27 31.08
CA GLY A 193 -12.48 -15.19 31.72
C GLY A 193 -12.09 -16.67 31.60
N GLU A 194 -11.40 -17.08 30.53
CA GLU A 194 -10.82 -18.42 30.40
C GLU A 194 -9.60 -18.60 31.32
N VAL A 195 -8.69 -17.62 31.36
CA VAL A 195 -7.51 -17.64 32.25
C VAL A 195 -7.93 -17.73 33.72
N ASP A 196 -8.97 -17.00 34.14
CA ASP A 196 -9.45 -17.06 35.53
C ASP A 196 -10.16 -18.38 35.86
N LYS A 197 -10.88 -19.01 34.91
CA LYS A 197 -11.40 -20.38 35.08
C LYS A 197 -10.26 -21.40 35.24
N LEU A 198 -9.22 -21.30 34.42
CA LEU A 198 -8.05 -22.18 34.49
C LEU A 198 -7.32 -22.01 35.84
N ARG A 199 -7.15 -20.78 36.32
CA ARG A 199 -6.59 -20.47 37.65
C ARG A 199 -7.43 -21.04 38.79
N GLN A 200 -8.76 -20.95 38.72
CA GLN A 200 -9.65 -21.56 39.70
C GLN A 200 -9.51 -23.09 39.69
N SER A 201 -9.48 -23.72 38.51
CA SER A 201 -9.27 -25.16 38.36
C SER A 201 -7.92 -25.61 38.94
N GLN A 202 -6.83 -24.89 38.63
CA GLN A 202 -5.50 -25.15 39.19
C GLN A 202 -5.49 -25.01 40.72
N GLY A 203 -6.09 -23.94 41.26
CA GLY A 203 -6.23 -23.77 42.71
C GLY A 203 -7.00 -24.91 43.40
N THR A 204 -8.06 -25.43 42.78
CA THR A 204 -8.76 -26.62 43.31
C THR A 204 -7.92 -27.90 43.20
N GLN A 205 -7.14 -28.06 42.12
CA GLN A 205 -6.24 -29.19 41.93
C GLN A 205 -5.10 -29.18 42.96
N ASP A 206 -4.50 -28.02 43.23
CA ASP A 206 -3.43 -27.87 44.23
C ASP A 206 -3.91 -28.26 45.64
N VAL A 207 -5.12 -27.85 46.03
CA VAL A 207 -5.72 -28.22 47.33
C VAL A 207 -5.99 -29.73 47.41
N ILE A 208 -6.47 -30.35 46.32
CA ILE A 208 -6.67 -31.81 46.25
C ILE A 208 -5.32 -32.54 46.35
N CYS A 209 -4.29 -32.09 45.63
CA CYS A 209 -2.94 -32.65 45.69
C CYS A 209 -2.32 -32.55 47.09
N GLN A 210 -2.51 -31.42 47.77
CA GLN A 210 -2.08 -31.23 49.17
C GLN A 210 -2.79 -32.22 50.10
N SER A 211 -4.14 -32.27 50.06
CA SER A 211 -4.94 -33.17 50.89
C SER A 211 -4.59 -34.65 50.66
N LEU A 212 -4.45 -35.10 49.42
CA LEU A 212 -4.02 -36.47 49.09
C LEU A 212 -2.60 -36.78 49.61
N SER A 213 -1.70 -35.79 49.64
CA SER A 213 -0.37 -35.95 50.22
C SER A 213 -0.40 -36.12 51.75
N GLU A 214 -1.25 -35.34 52.44
CA GLU A 214 -1.46 -35.43 53.89
C GLU A 214 -2.13 -36.75 54.30
N GLU A 215 -3.12 -37.21 53.53
CA GLU A 215 -3.72 -38.54 53.71
C GLU A 215 -2.70 -39.65 53.47
N THR A 216 -1.87 -39.55 52.43
CA THR A 216 -0.81 -40.51 52.13
C THR A 216 0.21 -40.59 53.28
N ILE A 217 0.62 -39.46 53.86
CA ILE A 217 1.50 -39.41 55.04
C ILE A 217 0.81 -40.06 56.25
N THR A 218 -0.46 -39.73 56.49
CA THR A 218 -1.27 -40.27 57.59
C THR A 218 -1.47 -41.79 57.48
N LEU A 219 -1.72 -42.30 56.27
CA LEU A 219 -1.85 -43.73 55.99
C LEU A 219 -0.52 -44.48 56.17
N LYS A 220 0.61 -43.91 55.71
CA LYS A 220 1.95 -44.48 55.96
C LYS A 220 2.26 -44.57 57.45
N GLU A 221 1.94 -43.54 58.23
CA GLU A 221 2.14 -43.51 59.68
C GLU A 221 1.21 -44.48 60.44
N ARG A 222 -0.03 -44.67 59.98
CA ARG A 222 -0.94 -45.72 60.50
C ARG A 222 -0.44 -47.13 60.17
N LEU A 223 0.01 -47.35 58.93
CA LEU A 223 0.57 -48.64 58.50
C LEU A 223 1.84 -48.99 59.27
N ARG A 224 2.72 -48.01 59.53
CA ARG A 224 3.91 -48.18 60.37
C ARG A 224 3.54 -48.67 61.78
N LYS A 225 2.59 -48.01 62.44
CA LYS A 225 2.09 -48.42 63.78
C LYS A 225 1.45 -49.81 63.77
N THR A 226 0.71 -50.15 62.71
CA THR A 226 0.14 -51.49 62.54
C THR A 226 1.24 -52.54 62.38
N ALA A 227 2.27 -52.26 61.57
CA ALA A 227 3.42 -53.14 61.40
C ALA A 227 4.22 -53.32 62.70
N GLU A 228 4.40 -52.26 63.51
CA GLU A 228 5.02 -52.32 64.83
C GLU A 228 4.24 -53.23 65.79
N VAL A 229 2.90 -53.15 65.80
CA VAL A 229 2.03 -54.05 66.57
C VAL A 229 2.09 -55.49 66.05
N CYS A 230 2.05 -55.71 64.72
CA CYS A 230 2.20 -57.05 64.14
C CYS A 230 3.55 -57.68 64.50
N GLN A 231 4.65 -56.91 64.45
CA GLN A 231 5.96 -57.40 64.89
C GLN A 231 6.00 -57.71 66.39
N HIS A 232 5.28 -56.96 67.23
CA HIS A 232 5.15 -57.28 68.66
C HIS A 232 4.42 -58.61 68.87
N LEU A 233 3.29 -58.81 68.18
CA LEU A 233 2.51 -60.04 68.22
C LEU A 233 3.31 -61.25 67.71
N VAL A 234 4.10 -61.09 66.62
CA VAL A 234 5.01 -62.15 66.14
C VAL A 234 6.02 -62.53 67.22
N ARG A 235 6.69 -61.57 67.86
CA ARG A 235 7.65 -61.85 68.94
C ARG A 235 7.00 -62.57 70.14
N GLN A 236 5.75 -62.23 70.48
CA GLN A 236 5.00 -62.92 71.53
C GLN A 236 4.61 -64.35 71.11
N LEU A 237 4.22 -64.57 69.85
CA LEU A 237 3.91 -65.89 69.33
C LEU A 237 5.16 -66.77 69.17
N GLU A 238 6.30 -66.19 68.80
CA GLU A 238 7.61 -66.86 68.79
C GLU A 238 7.95 -67.35 70.20
N GLN A 239 7.85 -66.48 71.22
CA GLN A 239 8.02 -66.84 72.63
C GLN A 239 7.07 -67.98 73.07
N MET A 240 5.77 -67.85 72.79
CA MET A 240 4.77 -68.88 73.12
C MET A 240 4.92 -70.18 72.30
N SER A 241 5.57 -70.14 71.14
CA SER A 241 5.78 -71.34 70.30
C SER A 241 6.92 -72.22 70.83
N VAL A 242 7.94 -71.61 71.45
CA VAL A 242 8.98 -72.33 72.21
C VAL A 242 8.38 -73.03 73.43
N GLU A 243 7.34 -72.46 74.02
CA GLU A 243 6.58 -73.04 75.15
C GLU A 243 5.55 -74.11 74.74
N LYS A 244 5.35 -74.37 73.44
CA LYS A 244 4.28 -75.24 72.91
C LYS A 244 4.75 -76.31 71.92
N GLN A 245 6.03 -76.71 71.98
CA GLN A 245 6.55 -77.80 71.16
C GLN A 245 6.37 -79.22 71.76
N GLU A 246 5.56 -79.35 72.81
CA GLU A 246 5.06 -80.63 73.33
C GLU A 246 3.53 -80.71 73.13
N THR A 247 3.01 -81.87 72.69
CA THR A 247 1.59 -82.17 72.34
C THR A 247 1.02 -81.29 71.19
N ASP A 248 0.77 -81.80 69.99
CA ASP A 248 -0.25 -82.81 69.64
C ASP A 248 0.00 -83.53 68.29
N ASN A 249 -0.70 -84.64 68.03
CA ASN A 249 -0.64 -85.37 66.75
C ASN A 249 -1.91 -86.23 66.50
N LEU A 250 -2.31 -86.36 65.22
CA LEU A 250 -3.46 -87.14 64.68
C LEU A 250 -4.87 -86.65 65.08
N GLY A 251 -5.92 -86.81 64.28
CA GLY A 251 -6.00 -87.27 62.88
C GLY A 251 -7.39 -87.87 62.51
N PHE A 252 -7.60 -88.15 61.21
CA PHE A 252 -8.72 -88.89 60.59
C PHE A 252 -10.13 -88.22 60.56
N SER A 253 -11.09 -88.62 59.70
CA SER A 253 -11.08 -89.13 58.30
C SER A 253 -12.52 -89.45 57.84
N LEU A 254 -12.73 -89.65 56.52
CA LEU A 254 -13.77 -90.50 55.89
C LEU A 254 -15.25 -90.03 56.01
N ASP A 255 -16.21 -90.34 55.12
CA ASP A 255 -16.31 -90.57 53.66
C ASP A 255 -17.83 -90.79 53.36
N ARG A 256 -18.24 -90.90 52.08
CA ARG A 256 -19.18 -91.92 51.53
C ARG A 256 -20.07 -91.44 50.38
N MET A 257 -20.19 -92.31 49.38
CA MET A 257 -20.97 -92.20 48.14
C MET A 257 -22.29 -93.00 48.18
N THR A 258 -23.31 -92.58 47.42
CA THR A 258 -24.55 -93.35 47.10
C THR A 258 -25.03 -93.04 45.66
N MET A 259 -25.77 -93.97 45.03
CA MET A 259 -26.22 -93.89 43.63
C MET A 259 -27.67 -94.39 43.48
N SER A 260 -28.48 -93.68 42.69
CA SER A 260 -29.93 -93.89 42.44
C SER A 260 -30.34 -92.91 41.32
N THR A 261 -31.21 -93.13 40.32
CA THR A 261 -31.85 -94.28 39.61
C THR A 261 -32.13 -93.80 38.16
N SER A 262 -32.79 -94.58 37.29
CA SER A 262 -32.93 -94.20 35.86
C SER A 262 -33.83 -92.98 35.58
N ASP A 263 -34.86 -92.70 36.38
CA ASP A 263 -35.68 -91.48 36.22
C ASP A 263 -35.07 -90.29 36.96
N GLU A 264 -34.45 -90.52 38.12
CA GLU A 264 -33.61 -89.50 38.78
C GLU A 264 -32.45 -89.06 37.87
N ASN A 265 -31.87 -89.97 37.07
CA ASN A 265 -30.90 -89.63 36.04
C ASN A 265 -31.48 -88.73 34.93
N LEU A 266 -32.74 -88.91 34.52
CA LEU A 266 -33.38 -88.06 33.51
C LEU A 266 -33.76 -86.68 34.08
N VAL A 267 -34.16 -86.61 35.34
CA VAL A 267 -34.38 -85.33 36.04
C VAL A 267 -33.05 -84.61 36.25
N ALA A 268 -32.02 -85.29 36.76
CA ALA A 268 -30.68 -84.72 36.94
C ALA A 268 -30.03 -84.31 35.61
N GLU A 269 -30.26 -85.03 34.51
CA GLU A 269 -29.81 -84.62 33.17
C GLU A 269 -30.59 -83.40 32.67
N ASN A 270 -31.89 -83.27 32.99
CA ASN A 270 -32.67 -82.09 32.65
C ASN A 270 -32.20 -80.87 33.47
N GLU A 271 -31.93 -81.03 34.76
CA GLU A 271 -31.33 -80.01 35.63
C GLU A 271 -29.91 -79.65 35.15
N ARG A 272 -29.10 -80.62 34.76
CA ARG A 272 -27.77 -80.41 34.16
C ARG A 272 -27.87 -79.58 32.88
N LEU A 273 -28.81 -79.90 32.00
CA LEU A 273 -29.04 -79.16 30.75
C LEU A 273 -29.63 -77.76 31.00
N GLN A 274 -30.50 -77.57 32.01
CA GLN A 274 -30.98 -76.25 32.42
C GLN A 274 -29.84 -75.39 32.96
N LEU A 275 -28.96 -75.95 33.80
CA LEU A 275 -27.75 -75.29 34.27
C LEU A 275 -26.77 -75.01 33.12
N GLU A 276 -26.66 -75.90 32.13
CA GLU A 276 -25.84 -75.69 30.93
C GLU A 276 -26.40 -74.54 30.07
N CYS A 277 -27.72 -74.45 29.89
CA CYS A 277 -28.37 -73.30 29.25
C CYS A 277 -28.11 -71.99 30.01
N ILE A 278 -28.30 -71.95 31.34
CA ILE A 278 -28.04 -70.76 32.16
C ILE A 278 -26.57 -70.32 32.04
N ASN A 279 -25.62 -71.25 32.07
CA ASN A 279 -24.20 -70.96 31.85
C ASN A 279 -23.92 -70.41 30.45
N LYS A 280 -24.65 -70.86 29.42
CA LYS A 280 -24.53 -70.35 28.04
C LYS A 280 -25.17 -68.98 27.86
N ASP A 281 -26.29 -68.70 28.51
CA ASP A 281 -26.90 -67.37 28.56
C ASP A 281 -25.97 -66.37 29.26
N GLU A 282 -25.35 -66.76 30.37
CA GLU A 282 -24.29 -65.97 31.02
C GLU A 282 -23.08 -65.71 30.10
N GLU A 283 -22.65 -66.71 29.32
CA GLU A 283 -21.56 -66.57 28.34
C GLU A 283 -21.95 -65.60 27.20
N ILE A 284 -23.18 -65.68 26.71
CA ILE A 284 -23.75 -64.76 25.71
C ILE A 284 -23.80 -63.33 26.25
N VAL A 285 -24.20 -63.11 27.51
CA VAL A 285 -24.18 -61.79 28.15
C VAL A 285 -22.75 -61.24 28.22
N LYS A 286 -21.78 -62.05 28.69
CA LYS A 286 -20.36 -61.65 28.79
C LYS A 286 -19.75 -61.32 27.42
N LEU A 287 -20.08 -62.09 26.38
CA LEU A 287 -19.67 -61.81 25.00
C LEU A 287 -20.35 -60.55 24.43
N THR A 288 -21.62 -60.30 24.78
CA THR A 288 -22.36 -59.10 24.37
C THR A 288 -21.76 -57.84 25.02
N GLU A 289 -21.45 -57.88 26.31
CA GLU A 289 -20.73 -56.80 26.99
C GLU A 289 -19.34 -56.54 26.40
N MET A 290 -18.60 -57.60 26.05
CA MET A 290 -17.30 -57.44 25.41
C MET A 290 -17.42 -56.81 24.02
N ASN A 291 -18.47 -57.17 23.26
CA ASN A 291 -18.75 -56.62 21.94
C ASN A 291 -19.15 -55.14 22.02
N THR A 292 -20.05 -54.75 22.94
CA THR A 292 -20.42 -53.32 23.10
C THR A 292 -19.24 -52.46 23.56
N ARG A 293 -18.39 -52.95 24.48
CA ARG A 293 -17.14 -52.27 24.86
C ARG A 293 -16.19 -52.11 23.67
N TRP A 294 -16.08 -53.12 22.80
CA TRP A 294 -15.26 -53.05 21.59
C TRP A 294 -15.83 -52.07 20.55
N GLN A 295 -17.16 -52.02 20.37
CA GLN A 295 -17.83 -51.03 19.51
C GLN A 295 -17.56 -49.60 20.00
N VAL A 296 -17.79 -49.31 21.29
CA VAL A 296 -17.52 -47.99 21.87
C VAL A 296 -16.05 -47.59 21.67
N TYR A 297 -15.10 -48.48 21.97
CA TYR A 297 -13.67 -48.21 21.73
C TYR A 297 -13.36 -47.94 20.25
N ASN A 298 -13.95 -48.70 19.33
CA ASN A 298 -13.76 -48.50 17.89
C ASN A 298 -14.34 -47.14 17.45
N ASP A 299 -15.51 -46.75 17.93
CA ASP A 299 -16.16 -45.48 17.59
C ASP A 299 -15.45 -44.27 18.20
N GLU A 300 -14.96 -44.37 19.44
CA GLU A 300 -14.07 -43.38 20.06
C GLU A 300 -12.77 -43.22 19.24
N ARG A 301 -12.12 -44.34 18.87
CA ARG A 301 -10.91 -44.33 18.05
C ARG A 301 -11.17 -43.71 16.66
N ASN A 302 -12.29 -44.05 16.02
CA ASN A 302 -12.67 -43.49 14.72
C ASN A 302 -12.95 -41.98 14.83
N SER A 303 -13.56 -41.54 15.93
CA SER A 303 -13.80 -40.13 16.23
C SER A 303 -12.50 -39.35 16.45
N GLN A 304 -11.54 -39.92 17.18
CA GLN A 304 -10.21 -39.35 17.38
C GLN A 304 -9.43 -39.25 16.06
N MET A 305 -9.47 -40.29 15.22
CA MET A 305 -8.86 -40.28 13.88
C MET A 305 -9.47 -39.20 12.99
N ALA A 306 -10.79 -39.01 13.00
CA ALA A 306 -11.47 -37.98 12.22
C ALA A 306 -11.13 -36.55 12.71
N LEU A 307 -10.94 -36.36 14.02
CA LEU A 307 -10.51 -35.09 14.60
C LEU A 307 -9.05 -34.76 14.19
N GLN A 308 -8.13 -35.71 14.34
CA GLN A 308 -6.74 -35.55 13.90
C GLN A 308 -6.61 -35.30 12.39
N GLN A 309 -7.46 -35.94 11.56
CA GLN A 309 -7.53 -35.65 10.13
C GLN A 309 -7.96 -34.21 9.84
N ARG A 310 -8.93 -33.67 10.58
CA ARG A 310 -9.39 -32.28 10.45
C ARG A 310 -8.29 -31.28 10.85
N GLU A 311 -7.63 -31.49 11.98
CA GLU A 311 -6.49 -30.66 12.43
C GLU A 311 -5.35 -30.67 11.38
N LEU A 312 -5.09 -31.83 10.78
CA LEU A 312 -4.08 -32.01 9.72
C LEU A 312 -4.51 -31.39 8.37
N GLU A 313 -5.80 -31.25 8.09
CA GLU A 313 -6.30 -30.45 6.96
C GLU A 313 -6.22 -28.94 7.23
N GLU A 314 -6.59 -28.49 8.42
CA GLU A 314 -6.58 -27.07 8.80
C GLU A 314 -5.15 -26.51 8.83
N THR A 315 -4.20 -27.27 9.40
CA THR A 315 -2.77 -26.92 9.34
C THR A 315 -2.22 -26.92 7.91
N LYS A 316 -2.65 -27.84 7.02
CA LYS A 316 -2.32 -27.78 5.59
C LYS A 316 -2.87 -26.53 4.90
N ARG A 317 -4.15 -26.19 5.14
CA ARG A 317 -4.79 -24.96 4.60
C ARG A 317 -4.04 -23.70 5.07
N MET A 318 -3.64 -23.65 6.33
CA MET A 318 -2.84 -22.55 6.88
C MET A 318 -1.45 -22.45 6.25
N MET A 319 -0.73 -23.57 6.07
CA MET A 319 0.57 -23.59 5.40
C MET A 319 0.49 -23.12 3.95
N GLU A 320 -0.53 -23.55 3.20
CA GLU A 320 -0.71 -23.13 1.80
C GLU A 320 -1.12 -21.64 1.70
N LEU A 321 -1.94 -21.13 2.62
CA LEU A 321 -2.21 -19.68 2.70
C LEU A 321 -0.94 -18.86 2.98
N LEU A 322 -0.09 -19.32 3.90
CA LEU A 322 1.20 -18.68 4.17
C LEU A 322 2.13 -18.74 2.95
N ARG A 323 2.15 -19.85 2.20
CA ARG A 323 2.90 -19.99 0.94
C ARG A 323 2.43 -19.00 -0.11
N GLN A 324 1.12 -18.84 -0.29
CA GLN A 324 0.55 -17.86 -1.22
C GLN A 324 0.88 -16.42 -0.81
N GLN A 325 0.89 -16.12 0.49
CA GLN A 325 1.35 -14.81 1.00
C GLN A 325 2.84 -14.56 0.76
N LEU A 326 3.69 -15.58 0.83
CA LEU A 326 5.11 -15.48 0.49
C LEU A 326 5.32 -15.25 -1.01
N ASN A 327 4.70 -16.08 -1.87
CA ASN A 327 4.75 -15.92 -3.32
C ASN A 327 4.31 -14.51 -3.76
N GLY A 328 3.23 -13.97 -3.16
CA GLY A 328 2.76 -12.62 -3.43
C GLY A 328 3.74 -11.52 -2.99
N LYS A 329 4.45 -11.70 -1.87
CA LYS A 329 5.52 -10.78 -1.43
C LYS A 329 6.71 -10.83 -2.38
N ASP A 330 7.12 -12.02 -2.83
CA ASP A 330 8.22 -12.19 -3.78
C ASP A 330 7.91 -11.55 -5.14
N GLN A 331 6.66 -11.63 -5.61
CA GLN A 331 6.22 -10.93 -6.81
C GLN A 331 6.31 -9.40 -6.64
N VAL A 332 5.74 -8.85 -5.57
CA VAL A 332 5.79 -7.40 -5.28
C VAL A 332 7.25 -6.92 -5.12
N GLN A 333 8.13 -7.75 -4.54
CA GLN A 333 9.55 -7.44 -4.42
C GLN A 333 10.26 -7.39 -5.79
N LYS A 334 9.93 -8.30 -6.72
CA LYS A 334 10.45 -8.27 -8.10
C LYS A 334 9.95 -7.05 -8.87
N GLU A 335 8.67 -6.73 -8.78
CA GLU A 335 8.09 -5.51 -9.39
C GLU A 335 8.75 -4.24 -8.84
N LEU A 336 9.02 -4.18 -7.53
CA LEU A 336 9.71 -3.05 -6.91
C LEU A 336 11.18 -2.95 -7.38
N GLN A 337 11.88 -4.07 -7.55
CA GLN A 337 13.24 -4.11 -8.10
C GLN A 337 13.29 -3.64 -9.55
N GLN A 338 12.35 -4.08 -10.40
CA GLN A 338 12.23 -3.62 -11.79
C GLN A 338 11.96 -2.11 -11.87
N ARG A 339 11.01 -1.60 -11.08
CA ARG A 339 10.72 -0.15 -11.00
C ARG A 339 11.93 0.65 -10.50
N ALA A 340 12.72 0.09 -9.58
CA ALA A 340 13.94 0.73 -9.09
C ALA A 340 15.07 0.79 -10.15
N ALA A 341 15.20 -0.22 -11.00
CA ALA A 341 16.15 -0.23 -12.12
C ALA A 341 15.82 0.87 -13.15
N VAL A 342 14.59 0.86 -13.67
CA VAL A 342 14.10 1.87 -14.63
C VAL A 342 14.21 3.30 -14.05
N ALA A 343 13.95 3.46 -12.74
CA ALA A 343 14.09 4.75 -12.08
C ALA A 343 15.55 5.24 -11.97
N GLU A 344 16.55 4.35 -11.92
CA GLU A 344 17.97 4.74 -11.94
C GLU A 344 18.50 4.94 -13.36
N GLU A 345 18.02 4.20 -14.35
CA GLU A 345 18.28 4.45 -15.78
C GLU A 345 17.77 5.85 -16.18
N ALA A 346 16.52 6.18 -15.83
CA ALA A 346 15.95 7.51 -16.03
C ALA A 346 16.61 8.62 -15.17
N ARG A 347 17.45 8.28 -14.17
CA ARG A 347 18.34 9.24 -13.49
C ARG A 347 19.69 9.37 -14.22
N GLN A 348 20.23 8.28 -14.76
CA GLN A 348 21.47 8.29 -15.54
C GLN A 348 21.30 9.07 -16.86
N GLN A 349 20.19 8.86 -17.58
CA GLN A 349 19.85 9.65 -18.77
C GLN A 349 19.79 11.16 -18.43
N ARG A 350 18.99 11.55 -17.43
CA ARG A 350 18.89 12.96 -17.00
C ARG A 350 20.20 13.56 -16.50
N ARG A 351 21.12 12.75 -15.93
CA ARG A 351 22.51 13.17 -15.62
C ARG A 351 23.36 13.37 -16.87
N GLY A 352 23.12 12.61 -17.94
CA GLY A 352 23.72 12.78 -19.26
C GLY A 352 23.25 14.07 -19.93
N GLU A 353 21.94 14.27 -20.03
CA GLU A 353 21.30 15.48 -20.57
C GLU A 353 21.77 16.73 -19.81
N ASN A 354 21.77 16.71 -18.47
CA ASN A 354 22.29 17.82 -17.66
C ASN A 354 23.78 18.11 -17.91
N ARG A 355 24.58 17.11 -18.29
CA ARG A 355 25.98 17.32 -18.66
C ARG A 355 26.10 17.94 -20.05
N GLN A 356 25.30 17.49 -21.02
CA GLN A 356 25.25 18.10 -22.35
C GLN A 356 24.80 19.57 -22.28
N LEU A 357 23.74 19.87 -21.52
CA LEU A 357 23.24 21.23 -21.29
C LEU A 357 24.27 22.14 -20.60
N ARG A 358 25.05 21.62 -19.64
CA ARG A 358 26.18 22.37 -19.06
C ARG A 358 27.26 22.67 -20.10
N ASN A 359 27.64 21.69 -20.91
CA ASN A 359 28.63 21.88 -21.96
C ASN A 359 28.18 22.91 -23.03
N THR A 360 26.90 22.92 -23.41
CA THR A 360 26.36 23.91 -24.37
C THR A 360 26.24 25.29 -23.75
N MET A 361 25.80 25.42 -22.49
CA MET A 361 25.84 26.70 -21.76
C MET A 361 27.26 27.27 -21.68
N GLU A 362 28.26 26.48 -21.29
CA GLU A 362 29.64 26.96 -21.27
C GLU A 362 30.18 27.33 -22.67
N HIS A 363 29.70 26.69 -23.74
CA HIS A 363 30.08 27.08 -25.10
C HIS A 363 29.47 28.43 -25.49
N LEU A 364 28.18 28.61 -25.23
CA LEU A 364 27.45 29.87 -25.48
C LEU A 364 28.02 31.01 -24.63
N GLU A 365 28.39 30.78 -23.37
CA GLU A 365 29.09 31.77 -22.54
C GLU A 365 30.45 32.19 -23.10
N ARG A 366 31.21 31.25 -23.69
CA ARG A 366 32.51 31.56 -24.35
C ARG A 366 32.27 32.37 -25.62
N GLN A 367 31.25 32.02 -26.41
CA GLN A 367 30.85 32.75 -27.62
C GLN A 367 30.37 34.17 -27.28
N GLN A 368 29.52 34.32 -26.26
CA GLN A 368 29.02 35.63 -25.80
C GLN A 368 30.15 36.51 -25.25
N ARG A 369 31.10 35.95 -24.51
CA ARG A 369 32.32 36.67 -24.07
C ARG A 369 33.12 37.17 -25.27
N HIS A 370 33.41 36.30 -26.24
CA HIS A 370 34.13 36.70 -27.46
C HIS A 370 33.38 37.78 -28.26
N GLN A 371 32.05 37.67 -28.40
CA GLN A 371 31.23 38.72 -29.03
C GLN A 371 31.33 40.05 -28.27
N ASN A 372 31.21 40.04 -26.94
CA ASN A 372 31.37 41.24 -26.11
C ASN A 372 32.77 41.86 -26.26
N ASP A 373 33.84 41.05 -26.33
CA ASP A 373 35.21 41.53 -26.55
C ASP A 373 35.36 42.19 -27.93
N THR A 374 34.80 41.60 -29.00
CA THR A 374 34.82 42.21 -30.34
C THR A 374 34.01 43.50 -30.40
N VAL A 375 32.83 43.56 -29.77
CA VAL A 375 32.02 44.78 -29.65
C VAL A 375 32.75 45.86 -28.84
N SER A 376 33.47 45.48 -27.79
CA SER A 376 34.30 46.39 -27.00
C SER A 376 35.46 46.97 -27.84
N SER A 377 36.17 46.13 -28.59
CA SER A 377 37.24 46.58 -29.50
C SER A 377 36.71 47.48 -30.62
N LEU A 378 35.58 47.13 -31.24
CA LEU A 378 34.95 47.96 -32.27
C LEU A 378 34.51 49.32 -31.72
N ARG A 379 33.94 49.37 -30.50
CA ARG A 379 33.61 50.63 -29.81
C ARG A 379 34.85 51.48 -29.55
N GLN A 380 35.98 50.88 -29.14
CA GLN A 380 37.24 51.59 -28.97
C GLN A 380 37.79 52.14 -30.30
N GLN A 381 37.70 51.37 -31.39
CA GLN A 381 38.11 51.83 -32.73
C GLN A 381 37.22 52.98 -33.22
N VAL A 382 35.89 52.87 -33.07
CA VAL A 382 34.95 53.95 -33.41
C VAL A 382 35.20 55.21 -32.58
N GLN A 383 35.47 55.07 -31.28
CA GLN A 383 35.82 56.21 -30.43
C GLN A 383 37.13 56.88 -30.88
N ALA A 384 38.20 56.10 -31.11
CA ALA A 384 39.48 56.64 -31.58
C ALA A 384 39.38 57.33 -32.96
N LEU A 385 38.54 56.81 -33.86
CA LEU A 385 38.23 57.46 -35.14
C LEU A 385 37.40 58.73 -34.95
N ALA A 386 36.44 58.75 -34.01
CA ALA A 386 35.67 59.95 -33.68
C ALA A 386 36.57 61.05 -33.09
N ASP A 387 37.43 60.71 -32.13
CA ASP A 387 38.37 61.64 -31.50
C ASP A 387 39.38 62.20 -32.52
N ALA A 388 39.86 61.37 -33.45
CA ALA A 388 40.72 61.80 -34.54
C ALA A 388 40.00 62.70 -35.55
N ASN A 389 38.73 62.42 -35.87
CA ASN A 389 37.92 63.22 -36.79
C ASN A 389 37.52 64.57 -36.18
N ILE A 390 37.14 64.61 -34.90
CA ILE A 390 36.92 65.84 -34.11
C ILE A 390 38.19 66.70 -34.09
N SER A 391 39.37 66.06 -34.06
CA SER A 391 40.67 66.74 -34.11
C SER A 391 41.06 67.27 -35.51
N GLN A 392 40.31 66.93 -36.56
CA GLN A 392 40.52 67.39 -37.95
C GLN A 392 39.36 68.24 -38.50
N ALA A 393 38.19 68.18 -37.87
CA ALA A 393 37.00 68.91 -38.26
C ALA A 393 37.08 70.40 -37.90
N ALA A 394 37.57 71.21 -38.83
CA ALA A 394 37.12 72.60 -38.95
C ALA A 394 35.57 72.63 -39.05
N PRO A 395 34.88 73.66 -38.53
CA PRO A 395 33.42 73.66 -38.41
C PRO A 395 32.73 73.49 -39.76
N CYS A 396 32.24 72.28 -40.02
CA CYS A 396 31.64 71.91 -41.31
C CYS A 396 30.17 72.36 -41.37
N SER A 397 29.69 72.58 -42.60
CA SER A 397 28.36 73.16 -42.83
C SER A 397 27.22 72.26 -42.32
N HIS A 398 26.09 72.90 -41.99
CA HIS A 398 24.84 72.25 -41.57
C HIS A 398 24.38 71.15 -42.53
N ASP A 399 24.74 71.22 -43.82
CA ASP A 399 24.48 70.20 -44.84
C ASP A 399 24.96 68.79 -44.39
N THR A 400 26.09 68.70 -43.69
CA THR A 400 26.61 67.42 -43.18
C THR A 400 25.75 66.84 -42.04
N GLN A 401 25.16 67.71 -41.21
CA GLN A 401 24.24 67.31 -40.15
C GLN A 401 22.88 66.87 -40.74
N ILE A 402 22.42 67.52 -41.81
CA ILE A 402 21.22 67.16 -42.55
C ILE A 402 21.38 65.76 -43.15
N VAL A 403 22.45 65.50 -43.93
CA VAL A 403 22.71 64.19 -44.54
C VAL A 403 22.81 63.07 -43.49
N HIS A 404 23.42 63.33 -42.32
CA HIS A 404 23.47 62.35 -41.24
C HIS A 404 22.07 62.06 -40.65
N MET A 405 21.22 63.08 -40.48
CA MET A 405 19.83 62.89 -40.02
C MET A 405 18.97 62.17 -41.06
N GLU A 406 19.13 62.46 -42.35
CA GLU A 406 18.45 61.74 -43.43
C GLU A 406 18.85 60.25 -43.45
N ALA A 407 20.14 59.95 -43.26
CA ALA A 407 20.62 58.57 -43.13
C ALA A 407 20.03 57.86 -41.90
N GLN A 408 19.97 58.51 -40.73
CA GLN A 408 19.34 57.94 -39.54
C GLN A 408 17.84 57.71 -39.73
N LEU A 409 17.11 58.66 -40.34
CA LEU A 409 15.69 58.50 -40.64
C LEU A 409 15.43 57.32 -41.59
N LYS A 410 16.32 57.08 -42.57
CA LYS A 410 16.23 55.93 -43.47
C LYS A 410 16.47 54.59 -42.76
N VAL A 411 17.47 54.52 -41.86
CA VAL A 411 17.69 53.31 -41.04
C VAL A 411 16.47 53.03 -40.16
N TYR A 412 15.92 54.04 -39.48
CA TYR A 412 14.71 53.84 -38.68
C TYR A 412 13.49 53.43 -39.52
N GLN A 413 13.36 53.89 -40.78
CA GLN A 413 12.32 53.40 -41.70
C GLN A 413 12.50 51.92 -42.02
N GLU A 414 13.73 51.48 -42.35
CA GLU A 414 14.05 50.09 -42.62
C GLU A 414 13.85 49.18 -41.39
N ASP A 415 14.21 49.66 -40.20
CA ASP A 415 13.96 48.99 -38.92
C ASP A 415 12.45 48.83 -38.67
N PHE A 416 11.64 49.90 -38.76
CA PHE A 416 10.19 49.82 -38.55
C PHE A 416 9.48 48.96 -39.61
N GLU A 417 9.97 48.93 -40.85
CA GLU A 417 9.47 48.00 -41.87
C GLU A 417 9.82 46.54 -41.54
N SER A 418 11.01 46.26 -41.00
CA SER A 418 11.40 44.91 -40.58
C SER A 418 10.57 44.44 -39.38
N GLU A 419 10.44 45.28 -38.33
CA GLU A 419 9.61 45.02 -37.15
C GLU A 419 8.14 44.77 -37.56
N ARG A 420 7.65 45.48 -38.57
CA ARG A 420 6.33 45.27 -39.14
C ARG A 420 6.21 43.91 -39.84
N ARG A 421 7.15 43.55 -40.72
CA ARG A 421 7.16 42.24 -41.40
C ARG A 421 7.20 41.09 -40.39
N ASP A 422 8.01 41.21 -39.34
CA ASP A 422 8.13 40.20 -38.28
C ASP A 422 6.83 40.07 -37.47
N ARG A 423 6.12 41.17 -37.20
CA ARG A 423 4.77 41.13 -36.60
C ARG A 423 3.74 40.45 -37.51
N GLU A 424 3.76 40.76 -38.80
CA GLU A 424 2.82 40.17 -39.78
C GLU A 424 3.07 38.66 -39.95
N LEU A 425 4.34 38.22 -39.95
CA LEU A 425 4.72 36.80 -39.91
C LEU A 425 4.29 36.13 -38.59
N ALA A 426 4.53 36.75 -37.44
CA ALA A 426 4.13 36.21 -36.14
C ALA A 426 2.60 36.07 -36.01
N GLN A 427 1.83 37.05 -36.49
CA GLN A 427 0.36 36.99 -36.53
C GLN A 427 -0.13 35.87 -37.47
N THR A 428 0.53 35.69 -38.61
CA THR A 428 0.24 34.57 -39.53
C THR A 428 0.48 33.24 -38.84
N LYS A 429 1.63 33.04 -38.16
CA LYS A 429 1.91 31.76 -37.49
C LYS A 429 1.02 31.51 -36.26
N ILE A 430 0.61 32.55 -35.53
CA ILE A 430 -0.43 32.41 -34.49
C ILE A 430 -1.73 31.90 -35.10
N SER A 431 -2.17 32.48 -36.22
CA SER A 431 -3.41 32.07 -36.91
C SER A 431 -3.33 30.64 -37.45
N GLU A 432 -2.18 30.18 -37.96
CA GLU A 432 -1.95 28.77 -38.31
C GLU A 432 -2.10 27.85 -37.10
N LEU A 433 -1.41 28.16 -35.99
CA LEU A 433 -1.43 27.36 -34.76
C LEU A 433 -2.82 27.32 -34.12
N GLU A 434 -3.60 28.40 -34.18
CA GLU A 434 -5.00 28.42 -33.74
C GLU A 434 -5.89 27.52 -34.62
N ASN A 435 -5.65 27.48 -35.94
CA ASN A 435 -6.35 26.56 -36.84
C ASN A 435 -5.97 25.09 -36.58
N GLU A 436 -4.67 24.78 -36.41
CA GLU A 436 -4.17 23.46 -36.03
C GLU A 436 -4.79 22.98 -34.70
N LEU A 437 -4.78 23.82 -33.66
CA LEU A 437 -5.43 23.54 -32.38
C LEU A 437 -6.95 23.36 -32.50
N SER A 438 -7.62 24.06 -33.42
CA SER A 438 -9.06 23.85 -33.70
C SER A 438 -9.34 22.49 -34.34
N LEU A 439 -8.41 21.99 -35.17
CA LEU A 439 -8.52 20.69 -35.83
C LEU A 439 -8.30 19.55 -34.84
N VAL A 440 -7.22 19.62 -34.05
CA VAL A 440 -6.89 18.62 -33.02
C VAL A 440 -7.99 18.54 -31.96
N LYS A 441 -8.57 19.67 -31.53
CA LYS A 441 -9.73 19.67 -30.62
C LYS A 441 -10.93 18.96 -31.24
N ARG A 442 -11.28 19.28 -32.50
CA ARG A 442 -12.39 18.62 -33.21
C ARG A 442 -12.19 17.11 -33.35
N GLN A 443 -10.96 16.66 -33.60
CA GLN A 443 -10.61 15.24 -33.64
C GLN A 443 -10.74 14.58 -32.26
N LEU A 444 -10.28 15.24 -31.19
CA LEU A 444 -10.44 14.76 -29.83
C LEU A 444 -11.92 14.65 -29.41
N ASP A 445 -12.73 15.65 -29.74
CA ASP A 445 -14.18 15.67 -29.50
C ASP A 445 -14.87 14.52 -30.26
N GLN A 446 -14.43 14.24 -31.50
CA GLN A 446 -14.90 13.09 -32.30
C GLN A 446 -14.54 11.75 -31.63
N PHE A 447 -13.27 11.52 -31.26
CA PHE A 447 -12.86 10.27 -30.61
C PHE A 447 -13.55 10.06 -29.26
N GLN A 448 -13.72 11.11 -28.44
CA GLN A 448 -14.47 11.03 -27.19
C GLN A 448 -15.96 10.73 -27.44
N GLY A 449 -16.56 11.38 -28.44
CA GLY A 449 -17.94 11.13 -28.86
C GLY A 449 -18.17 9.69 -29.33
N GLU A 450 -17.29 9.16 -30.19
CA GLU A 450 -17.34 7.78 -30.67
C GLU A 450 -17.10 6.74 -29.57
N TYR A 451 -16.21 7.04 -28.62
CA TYR A 451 -15.98 6.18 -27.45
C TYR A 451 -17.23 6.12 -26.56
N MET A 452 -17.82 7.28 -26.25
CA MET A 452 -19.05 7.38 -25.48
C MET A 452 -20.24 6.71 -26.18
N GLN A 453 -20.37 6.86 -27.50
CA GLN A 453 -21.39 6.18 -28.30
C GLN A 453 -21.21 4.66 -28.30
N ARG A 454 -19.98 4.15 -28.46
CA ARG A 454 -19.69 2.70 -28.36
C ARG A 454 -20.02 2.15 -26.97
N LEU A 455 -19.63 2.84 -25.91
CA LEU A 455 -19.93 2.44 -24.53
C LEU A 455 -21.45 2.48 -24.24
N GLN A 456 -22.16 3.50 -24.74
CA GLN A 456 -23.61 3.60 -24.62
C GLN A 456 -24.32 2.50 -25.42
N HIS A 457 -23.86 2.17 -26.63
CA HIS A 457 -24.42 1.11 -27.46
C HIS A 457 -24.20 -0.28 -26.83
N GLN A 458 -23.01 -0.57 -26.31
CA GLN A 458 -22.74 -1.80 -25.54
C GLN A 458 -23.67 -1.90 -24.33
N ARG A 459 -23.86 -0.81 -23.57
CA ARG A 459 -24.77 -0.78 -22.42
C ARG A 459 -26.23 -0.98 -22.82
N GLN A 460 -26.68 -0.38 -23.93
CA GLN A 460 -28.03 -0.57 -24.46
C GLN A 460 -28.26 -2.01 -24.93
N THR A 461 -27.30 -2.61 -25.63
CA THR A 461 -27.35 -4.00 -26.09
C THR A 461 -27.36 -4.98 -24.91
N ALA A 462 -26.53 -4.75 -23.89
CA ALA A 462 -26.57 -5.55 -22.65
C ALA A 462 -27.94 -5.45 -21.95
N LEU A 463 -28.51 -4.25 -21.81
CA LEU A 463 -29.83 -4.05 -21.23
C LEU A 463 -30.96 -4.68 -22.07
N ALA A 464 -30.85 -4.67 -23.40
CA ALA A 464 -31.77 -5.36 -24.30
C ALA A 464 -31.69 -6.88 -24.11
N ASN A 465 -30.48 -7.44 -24.03
CA ASN A 465 -30.27 -8.87 -23.79
C ASN A 465 -30.87 -9.32 -22.45
N TYR A 466 -30.64 -8.57 -21.36
CA TYR A 466 -31.30 -8.81 -20.08
C TYR A 466 -32.85 -8.68 -20.18
N GLY A 467 -33.35 -7.68 -20.92
CA GLY A 467 -34.78 -7.47 -21.13
C GLY A 467 -35.47 -8.54 -21.99
N ASN A 468 -34.71 -9.22 -22.85
CA ASN A 468 -35.19 -10.35 -23.66
C ASN A 468 -35.16 -11.65 -22.84
N ALA A 469 -34.08 -11.91 -22.11
CA ALA A 469 -33.97 -13.06 -21.19
C ALA A 469 -35.01 -13.05 -20.06
N PHE A 470 -35.56 -11.87 -19.70
CA PHE A 470 -36.68 -11.74 -18.76
C PHE A 470 -38.07 -11.89 -19.42
N ARG A 471 -38.14 -11.87 -20.76
CA ARG A 471 -39.38 -11.92 -21.55
C ARG A 471 -39.63 -13.30 -22.15
N GLU A 472 -38.57 -14.02 -22.50
CA GLU A 472 -38.58 -15.44 -22.81
C GLU A 472 -38.58 -16.22 -21.48
N GLY A 473 -39.76 -16.72 -21.09
CA GLY A 473 -40.10 -17.15 -19.72
C GLY A 473 -39.36 -18.38 -19.17
N SER A 474 -38.04 -18.26 -18.99
CA SER A 474 -37.17 -19.28 -18.41
C SER A 474 -37.30 -19.28 -16.88
N GLN A 475 -37.78 -20.38 -16.32
CA GLN A 475 -37.85 -20.54 -14.86
C GLN A 475 -36.43 -20.65 -14.27
N PRO A 476 -36.16 -20.06 -13.09
CA PRO A 476 -34.85 -20.13 -12.47
C PRO A 476 -34.58 -21.53 -11.91
N ALA A 477 -33.87 -22.35 -12.68
CA ALA A 477 -33.20 -23.53 -12.13
C ALA A 477 -32.19 -23.08 -11.06
N GLY A 478 -32.33 -23.59 -9.84
CA GLY A 478 -31.64 -23.06 -8.65
C GLY A 478 -30.13 -23.24 -8.69
N CYS A 479 -29.40 -22.22 -9.13
CA CYS A 479 -27.94 -22.18 -9.03
C CYS A 479 -27.51 -21.82 -7.59
N HIS A 480 -27.13 -22.83 -6.81
CA HIS A 480 -26.29 -22.61 -5.64
C HIS A 480 -24.96 -22.00 -6.09
N HIS A 481 -24.55 -20.89 -5.47
CA HIS A 481 -23.22 -20.31 -5.64
C HIS A 481 -22.53 -20.19 -4.28
N PRO A 482 -21.49 -20.99 -4.00
CA PRO A 482 -20.58 -20.69 -2.92
C PRO A 482 -19.77 -19.44 -3.29
N VAL A 483 -19.76 -18.43 -2.43
CA VAL A 483 -19.00 -17.20 -2.66
C VAL A 483 -17.52 -17.47 -2.41
N VAL A 484 -16.74 -17.62 -3.49
CA VAL A 484 -15.28 -17.52 -3.48
C VAL A 484 -14.84 -16.64 -4.64
N ALA A 485 -14.02 -15.63 -4.36
CA ALA A 485 -13.50 -14.71 -5.36
C ALA A 485 -12.14 -15.17 -5.90
N ARG A 486 -11.65 -14.46 -6.94
CA ARG A 486 -10.22 -14.32 -7.32
C ARG A 486 -9.60 -15.34 -8.30
N GLY A 487 -10.14 -15.36 -9.52
CA GLY A 487 -9.32 -15.13 -10.73
C GLY A 487 -8.48 -16.27 -11.32
N VAL A 488 -7.82 -15.92 -12.43
CA VAL A 488 -7.03 -16.77 -13.36
C VAL A 488 -7.88 -17.77 -14.17
N TYR A 489 -8.05 -17.48 -15.46
CA TYR A 489 -8.48 -18.45 -16.47
C TYR A 489 -7.26 -19.21 -16.99
N GLN A 490 -7.39 -20.52 -17.16
CA GLN A 490 -6.65 -21.28 -18.16
C GLN A 490 -7.49 -22.51 -18.55
N CYS A 491 -7.74 -22.69 -19.84
CA CYS A 491 -8.64 -23.72 -20.38
C CYS A 491 -8.04 -24.31 -21.66
N ASP A 492 -7.67 -25.58 -21.65
CA ASP A 492 -7.18 -26.34 -22.82
C ASP A 492 -7.70 -27.79 -22.75
N ALA A 493 -8.45 -28.25 -23.75
CA ALA A 493 -8.71 -29.68 -24.08
C ALA A 493 -9.66 -29.84 -25.29
N VAL A 494 -9.25 -29.39 -26.49
CA VAL A 494 -9.91 -29.76 -27.76
C VAL A 494 -9.52 -31.17 -28.24
N GLY A 495 -10.17 -31.68 -29.28
CA GLY A 495 -9.88 -32.96 -29.94
C GLY A 495 -11.13 -33.50 -30.66
N ASP A 496 -11.03 -33.74 -31.96
CA ASP A 496 -12.11 -33.41 -32.89
C ASP A 496 -12.62 -34.60 -33.73
N VAL A 497 -13.72 -34.40 -34.48
CA VAL A 497 -14.21 -35.25 -35.60
C VAL A 497 -15.01 -34.33 -36.54
N GLU A 498 -14.42 -33.67 -37.54
CA GLU A 498 -13.94 -34.19 -38.85
C GLU A 498 -14.99 -34.98 -39.67
N GLU A 499 -15.24 -34.73 -40.96
CA GLU A 499 -15.06 -33.57 -41.86
C GLU A 499 -15.72 -33.93 -43.21
N ASP A 500 -16.44 -33.04 -43.92
CA ASP A 500 -16.46 -33.05 -45.41
C ASP A 500 -17.09 -31.78 -46.07
N GLY A 501 -16.30 -30.72 -46.26
CA GLY A 501 -16.54 -29.66 -47.26
C GLY A 501 -17.61 -28.58 -46.92
N GLU A 502 -17.27 -27.30 -46.72
CA GLU A 502 -16.00 -26.61 -46.94
C GLU A 502 -15.27 -26.35 -45.61
N ASP A 503 -14.47 -27.35 -45.23
CA ASP A 503 -13.46 -27.45 -44.15
C ASP A 503 -13.99 -27.07 -42.74
N GLU A 504 -14.50 -28.11 -42.06
CA GLU A 504 -15.45 -28.10 -40.94
C GLU A 504 -14.85 -28.77 -39.69
N ILE A 505 -14.66 -28.03 -38.58
CA ILE A 505 -14.28 -28.63 -37.28
C ILE A 505 -15.02 -27.98 -36.10
N ASP A 506 -16.03 -28.69 -35.57
CA ASP A 506 -16.55 -28.57 -34.20
C ASP A 506 -15.84 -29.62 -33.30
N GLY A 507 -15.44 -29.26 -32.07
CA GLY A 507 -14.60 -30.13 -31.21
C GLY A 507 -15.31 -30.87 -30.05
N PRO A 508 -14.87 -32.09 -29.72
CA PRO A 508 -14.58 -32.53 -28.33
C PRO A 508 -13.25 -31.92 -27.82
N SER A 509 -12.47 -32.32 -26.78
CA SER A 509 -12.06 -33.53 -26.01
C SER A 509 -10.93 -34.45 -26.56
N PRO A 510 -9.88 -34.81 -25.77
CA PRO A 510 -8.49 -34.71 -26.25
C PRO A 510 -7.69 -36.02 -26.49
N THR A 511 -6.67 -35.96 -27.37
CA THR A 511 -5.58 -36.98 -27.43
C THR A 511 -4.20 -36.44 -27.87
N THR A 512 -3.15 -37.21 -27.56
CA THR A 512 -1.72 -36.90 -27.70
C THR A 512 -1.17 -36.79 -29.13
N ASN A 513 -0.44 -35.71 -29.47
CA ASN A 513 1.02 -35.69 -29.80
C ASN A 513 1.45 -34.22 -30.16
N PRO A 514 2.49 -33.89 -30.98
CA PRO A 514 3.43 -32.82 -30.65
C PRO A 514 3.00 -31.41 -31.14
N PRO A 515 3.54 -30.32 -30.56
CA PRO A 515 3.07 -28.97 -30.86
C PRO A 515 3.48 -28.46 -32.27
N PRO A 516 2.63 -27.66 -32.94
CA PRO A 516 2.97 -26.96 -34.18
C PRO A 516 3.87 -25.73 -33.92
N ALA A 517 4.43 -25.17 -34.99
CA ALA A 517 5.30 -23.99 -34.92
C ALA A 517 4.51 -22.69 -34.67
N GLU A 518 5.12 -21.74 -33.95
CA GLU A 518 4.51 -20.42 -33.68
C GLU A 518 4.34 -19.60 -34.98
N GLU A 519 3.16 -19.01 -35.17
CA GLU A 519 2.93 -18.05 -36.25
C GLU A 519 3.74 -16.76 -36.04
N THR A 520 4.43 -16.29 -37.08
CA THR A 520 5.17 -15.02 -37.07
C THR A 520 4.46 -13.93 -37.88
N ILE A 521 4.63 -12.68 -37.44
CA ILE A 521 4.18 -11.46 -38.11
C ILE A 521 5.43 -10.67 -38.55
N GLN A 522 5.41 -10.12 -39.76
CA GLN A 522 6.53 -9.37 -40.33
C GLN A 522 6.37 -7.86 -40.20
N CYS A 523 7.46 -7.15 -39.87
CA CYS A 523 7.53 -5.69 -39.95
C CYS A 523 7.39 -5.22 -41.41
N PRO A 524 6.47 -4.29 -41.76
CA PRO A 524 6.28 -3.84 -43.14
C PRO A 524 7.53 -3.21 -43.78
N SER A 525 8.34 -2.49 -43.00
CA SER A 525 9.49 -1.73 -43.49
C SER A 525 10.71 -2.59 -43.80
N CYS A 526 11.02 -3.57 -42.95
CA CYS A 526 12.25 -4.38 -43.04
C CYS A 526 12.03 -5.90 -43.20
N LYS A 527 10.77 -6.38 -43.12
CA LYS A 527 10.36 -7.79 -43.18
C LYS A 527 10.93 -8.72 -42.10
N LYS A 528 11.48 -8.15 -41.02
CA LYS A 528 11.89 -8.91 -39.83
C LYS A 528 10.68 -9.56 -39.16
N GLU A 529 10.82 -10.83 -38.78
CA GLU A 529 9.76 -11.64 -38.17
C GLU A 529 9.75 -11.56 -36.64
N PHE A 530 8.54 -11.55 -36.09
CA PHE A 530 8.24 -11.52 -34.66
C PHE A 530 7.13 -12.54 -34.37
N PRO A 531 7.20 -13.37 -33.31
CA PRO A 531 6.12 -14.30 -32.99
C PRO A 531 4.84 -13.55 -32.62
N ARG A 532 3.67 -14.09 -32.99
CA ARG A 532 2.34 -13.49 -32.77
C ARG A 532 2.03 -13.18 -31.28
N SER A 533 2.71 -13.88 -30.37
CA SER A 533 2.69 -13.67 -28.92
C SER A 533 3.42 -12.39 -28.47
N ARG A 534 4.23 -11.76 -29.32
CA ARG A 534 5.07 -10.58 -29.02
C ARG A 534 4.85 -9.42 -30.01
N HIS A 535 3.57 -9.07 -30.18
CA HIS A 535 3.14 -7.88 -30.94
C HIS A 535 3.66 -6.56 -30.34
N ASP A 536 3.99 -6.55 -29.05
CA ASP A 536 4.70 -5.45 -28.37
C ASP A 536 6.07 -5.16 -29.03
N ALA A 537 6.91 -6.19 -29.15
CA ALA A 537 8.24 -6.08 -29.74
C ALA A 537 8.22 -5.76 -31.26
N LEU A 538 7.12 -6.08 -31.94
CA LEU A 538 6.88 -5.65 -33.33
C LEU A 538 6.57 -4.15 -33.42
N LEU A 539 5.76 -3.60 -32.51
CA LEU A 539 5.45 -2.17 -32.49
C LEU A 539 6.67 -1.33 -32.13
N GLU A 540 7.38 -1.68 -31.06
CA GLU A 540 8.64 -1.02 -30.66
C GLU A 540 9.63 -1.01 -31.84
N HIS A 541 9.74 -2.12 -32.58
CA HIS A 541 10.60 -2.19 -33.75
C HIS A 541 10.07 -1.42 -34.97
N ILE A 542 8.75 -1.28 -35.16
CA ILE A 542 8.21 -0.44 -36.23
C ILE A 542 8.55 1.03 -35.95
N ASP A 543 8.44 1.48 -34.70
CA ASP A 543 8.81 2.84 -34.30
C ASP A 543 10.33 3.08 -34.52
N GLU A 544 11.20 2.12 -34.15
CA GLU A 544 12.65 2.16 -34.46
C GLU A 544 13.00 2.05 -35.96
N CYS A 545 12.08 1.57 -36.81
CA CYS A 545 12.34 1.23 -38.22
C CYS A 545 11.62 2.18 -39.20
N CYS A 546 11.12 3.32 -38.71
CA CYS A 546 10.52 4.39 -39.51
C CYS A 546 11.34 5.69 -39.53
N ASP A 547 12.47 5.74 -38.81
CA ASP A 547 13.55 6.74 -38.91
C ASP A 547 14.65 6.29 -39.91
#